data_AF-A0A9D2X5T0-F1
#
_entry.id   AF-A0A9D2X5T0-F1
#
_cell.length_a   1.000
_cell.length_b   1.000
_cell.length_c   1.000
_cell.angle_alpha   90.00
_cell.angle_beta   90.00
_cell.angle_gamma   90.00
#
_symmetry.space_group_name_H-M   'P 1'
#
loop_
_entity.id
_entity.type
_entity.pdbx_description
1 polymer ?
#
loop_
_entity_poly.entity_id
_entity_poly.type
_entity_poly.pdbx_seq_one_letter_code
_entity_poly.pdbx_strand_id
1 'polypeptide(L)' 'MSELRTQIKDALEKFDSLSPEEIVKFLNVMSDEFRTDITREYLTGKIAKLADISDENEKVTYCKQFRPYFDWYLSGN' A
#
# COMPACT_ATOMS: atom_id res chain seq x y z
N MET A 1 -0.07 19.82 3.53
CA MET A 1 0.04 18.41 3.09
C MET A 1 1.48 17.99 3.31
N SER A 2 1.75 16.87 4.00
CA SER A 2 3.11 16.35 4.11
C SER A 2 3.64 15.97 2.72
N GLU A 3 4.95 16.05 2.52
CA GLU A 3 5.59 15.67 1.25
C GLU A 3 5.29 14.21 0.87
N LEU A 4 5.22 13.33 1.88
CA LEU A 4 4.79 11.94 1.74
C LEU A 4 3.36 11.80 1.19
N ARG A 5 2.39 12.59 1.68
CA ARG A 5 1.02 12.57 1.15
C ARG A 5 0.96 12.96 -0.31
N THR A 6 1.75 13.94 -0.72
CA THR A 6 1.82 14.35 -2.14
C THR A 6 2.38 13.22 -2.99
N GLN A 7 3.49 12.59 -2.58
CA GLN A 7 4.08 11.46 -3.31
C GLN A 7 3.13 10.27 -3.43
N ILE A 8 2.42 9.92 -2.35
CA ILE A 8 1.43 8.84 -2.36
C ILE A 8 0.25 9.18 -3.28
N LYS A 9 -0.21 10.43 -3.26
CA LYS A 9 -1.30 10.87 -4.13
C LYS A 9 -0.91 10.77 -5.60
N ASP A 10 0.27 11.26 -5.97
CA ASP A 10 0.77 11.20 -7.35
C ASP A 10 0.99 9.76 -7.82
N ALA A 11 1.45 8.88 -6.93
CA ALA A 11 1.60 7.45 -7.21
C ALA A 11 0.24 6.76 -7.44
N LEU A 12 -0.79 7.12 -6.67
CA LEU A 12 -2.14 6.58 -6.84
C LEU A 12 -2.82 6.99 -8.14
N GLU A 13 -2.50 8.16 -8.70
CA GLU A 13 -2.99 8.55 -10.03
C GLU A 13 -2.54 7.58 -11.12
N LYS A 14 -1.42 6.87 -10.88
CA LYS A 14 -0.85 5.87 -11.77
C LYS A 14 -0.76 4.49 -11.11
N PHE A 15 -1.68 4.18 -10.19
CA PHE A 15 -1.62 2.98 -9.37
C PHE A 15 -1.48 1.69 -10.19
N ASP A 16 -2.22 1.57 -11.30
CA ASP A 16 -2.15 0.41 -12.21
C ASP A 16 -0.80 0.28 -12.95
N SER A 17 0.04 1.31 -12.92
CA SER A 17 1.39 1.32 -13.49
C SER A 17 2.50 1.15 -12.45
N LEU A 18 2.16 1.09 -11.16
CA LEU A 18 3.14 0.87 -10.09
C LEU A 18 3.52 -0.61 -10.02
N SER A 19 4.80 -0.86 -9.77
CA SER A 19 5.27 -2.21 -9.43
C SER A 19 4.77 -2.63 -8.04
N PRO A 20 4.60 -3.95 -7.80
CA PRO A 20 4.31 -4.46 -6.46
C PRO A 20 5.30 -3.96 -5.40
N GLU A 21 6.58 -3.84 -5.74
CA GLU A 21 7.65 -3.34 -4.85
C GLU A 21 7.44 -1.87 -4.45
N GLU A 22 7.05 -1.02 -5.41
CA GLU A 22 6.71 0.38 -5.12
C GLU A 22 5.49 0.50 -4.22
N ILE A 23 4.46 -0.31 -4.49
CA ILE A 23 3.23 -0.34 -3.67
C ILE A 23 3.57 -0.77 -2.23
N VAL A 24 4.37 -1.82 -2.06
CA VAL A 24 4.83 -2.29 -0.74
C VAL A 24 5.65 -1.23 -0.02
N LYS A 25 6.53 -0.51 -0.74
CA LYS A 25 7.32 0.58 -0.15
C LYS A 25 6.40 1.65 0.45
N PHE A 26 5.38 2.10 -0.29
CA PHE A 26 4.46 3.08 0.26
C PHE A 26 3.64 2.53 1.43
N LEU A 27 3.17 1.28 1.35
CA LEU A 27 2.41 0.66 2.44
C LEU A 27 3.22 0.57 3.73
N ASN A 28 4.50 0.21 3.65
CA ASN A 28 5.38 0.18 4.81
C ASN A 28 5.55 1.58 5.43
N VAL A 29 5.81 2.60 4.60
CA VAL A 29 5.96 3.98 5.09
C VAL A 29 4.66 4.51 5.71
N MET A 30 3.51 4.20 5.13
CA MET A 30 2.19 4.59 5.68
C MET A 30 1.84 3.85 6.96
N SER A 31 2.29 2.59 7.10
CA SER A 31 1.97 1.75 8.26
C SER A 31 2.48 2.35 9.57
N ASP A 32 3.59 3.09 9.53
CA ASP A 32 4.13 3.81 10.69
C ASP A 32 3.19 4.91 11.21
N GLU A 33 2.31 5.44 10.35
CA GLU A 33 1.30 6.45 10.72
C GLU A 33 -0.03 5.83 11.21
N PHE A 34 -0.22 4.51 11.07
CA PHE A 34 -1.42 3.84 11.57
C PHE A 34 -1.41 3.75 13.10
N ARG A 35 -2.49 4.24 13.72
CA ARG A 35 -2.61 4.35 15.19
C ARG A 35 -2.78 3.01 15.90
N THR A 36 -3.21 1.96 15.22
CA THR A 36 -3.57 0.68 15.84
C THR A 36 -2.66 -0.45 15.36
N ASP A 37 -2.18 -1.24 16.32
CA ASP A 37 -1.34 -2.41 16.05
C ASP A 37 -2.09 -3.46 15.23
N ILE A 38 -3.41 -3.59 15.42
CA ILE A 38 -4.28 -4.49 14.63
C ILE A 38 -4.23 -4.16 13.14
N THR A 39 -4.31 -2.87 12.77
CA THR A 39 -4.28 -2.46 11.36
C THR A 39 -2.89 -2.66 10.77
N ARG A 40 -1.84 -2.42 11.56
CA ARG A 40 -0.44 -2.71 11.17
C ARG A 40 -0.23 -4.20 10.94
N GLU A 41 -0.58 -5.05 11.89
CA GLU A 41 -0.45 -6.51 11.78
C GLU A 41 -1.23 -7.08 10.59
N TYR A 42 -2.46 -6.61 10.39
CA TYR A 42 -3.27 -7.04 9.25
C TYR A 42 -2.64 -6.63 7.91
N LEU A 43 -2.13 -5.40 7.81
CA LEU A 43 -1.42 -4.94 6.63
C LEU A 43 -0.12 -5.73 6.41
N THR A 44 0.68 -5.97 7.44
CA THR A 44 1.91 -6.77 7.38
C THR A 44 1.62 -8.19 6.90
N GLY A 45 0.58 -8.85 7.43
CA GLY A 45 0.18 -10.18 6.97
C GLY A 45 -0.27 -10.20 5.51
N LYS A 46 -0.95 -9.14 5.05
CA LYS A 46 -1.34 -8.98 3.65
C LYS A 46 -0.12 -8.74 2.74
N ILE A 47 0.86 -7.95 3.17
CA ILE A 47 2.11 -7.73 2.43
C ILE A 47 2.93 -9.01 2.36
N ALA A 48 3.03 -9.78 3.45
CA ALA A 48 3.79 -11.03 3.50
C ALA A 48 3.31 -12.05 2.44
N LYS A 49 2.00 -12.10 2.16
CA LYS A 49 1.44 -12.95 1.10
C LYS A 49 1.99 -12.66 -0.30
N LEU A 50 2.51 -11.46 -0.58
CA LEU A 50 3.14 -11.17 -1.87
C LEU A 50 4.41 -12.00 -2.10
N ALA A 51 5.09 -12.44 -1.04
CA ALA A 51 6.24 -13.33 -1.15
C ALA A 51 5.86 -14.74 -1.61
N ASP A 52 4.61 -15.16 -1.36
CA ASP A 52 4.10 -16.48 -1.72
C ASP A 52 3.52 -16.53 -3.15
N ILE A 53 3.29 -15.38 -3.78
CA ILE A 53 2.78 -15.30 -5.15
C ILE A 53 3.98 -15.34 -6.09
N SER A 54 4.09 -16.37 -6.93
CA SER A 54 5.17 -16.48 -7.92
C SER A 54 4.86 -15.76 -9.24
N ASP A 55 3.58 -15.63 -9.57
CA ASP A 55 3.13 -14.98 -10.81
C ASP A 55 3.06 -13.46 -10.64
N GLU A 56 3.72 -12.74 -11.53
CA GLU A 56 3.83 -11.28 -11.45
C GLU A 56 2.51 -10.56 -11.75
N ASN A 57 1.69 -11.10 -12.66
CA ASN A 57 0.35 -10.56 -12.93
C ASN A 57 -0.60 -10.77 -11.76
N GLU A 58 -0.50 -11.92 -11.07
CA GLU A 58 -1.22 -12.18 -9.83
C GLU A 58 -0.76 -11.23 -8.72
N LYS A 59 0.55 -10.96 -8.58
CA LYS A 59 1.05 -9.96 -7.61
C LYS A 59 0.45 -8.58 -7.87
N VAL A 60 0.45 -8.12 -9.12
CA VAL A 60 -0.14 -6.84 -9.52
C VAL A 60 -1.64 -6.82 -9.18
N THR A 61 -2.35 -7.90 -9.50
CA THR A 61 -3.79 -8.02 -9.20
C THR A 61 -4.06 -8.00 -7.70
N TYR A 62 -3.24 -8.72 -6.92
CA TYR A 62 -3.32 -8.72 -5.46
C TYR A 62 -3.06 -7.33 -4.88
N CYS A 63 -2.11 -6.58 -5.43
CA CYS A 63 -1.78 -5.24 -4.95
C CYS A 63 -2.97 -4.26 -5.04
N LYS A 64 -3.91 -4.47 -5.98
CA LYS A 64 -5.14 -3.67 -6.08
C LYS A 64 -6.01 -3.70 -4.82
N GLN A 65 -5.89 -4.74 -4.01
CA GLN A 65 -6.58 -4.83 -2.71
C GLN A 65 -6.07 -3.82 -1.69
N PHE A 66 -4.89 -3.22 -1.91
CA PHE A 66 -4.32 -2.23 -1.00
C PHE A 66 -4.84 -0.81 -1.21
N ARG A 67 -5.53 -0.53 -2.32
CA ARG A 67 -6.06 0.80 -2.62
C ARG A 67 -6.86 1.44 -1.46
N PRO A 68 -7.73 0.72 -0.73
CA PRO A 68 -8.45 1.29 0.40
C PRO A 68 -7.55 1.84 1.54
N TYR A 69 -6.35 1.29 1.74
CA TYR A 69 -5.42 1.79 2.76
C TYR A 69 -4.83 3.13 2.36
N PHE A 70 -4.54 3.30 1.06
CA PHE A 70 -4.10 4.57 0.51
C PHE A 70 -5.19 5.63 0.57
N ASP A 71 -6.42 5.27 0.19
CA ASP A 71 -7.57 6.16 0.28
C ASP A 71 -7.84 6.59 1.74
N TRP A 72 -7.75 5.65 2.69
CA TRP A 72 -7.89 5.95 4.11
C TRP A 72 -6.80 6.92 4.58
N TYR A 73 -5.54 6.65 4.25
CA TYR A 73 -4.42 7.52 4.60
C TYR A 73 -4.62 8.92 4.03
N LEU A 74 -4.96 9.05 2.75
CA LEU A 74 -5.19 10.35 2.11
C LEU A 74 -6.43 11.08 2.63
N SER A 75 -7.43 10.39 3.18
CA SER A 75 -8.62 11.01 3.76
C SER A 75 -8.34 11.84 5.02
N GLY A 76 -7.22 11.60 5.71
CA GLY A 76 -6.84 12.38 6.90
C GLY A 76 -7.60 12.03 8.19
N ASN A 77 -8.22 10.84 8.22
CA ASN A 77 -8.81 10.27 9.44
C ASN A 77 -7.76 9.74 10.42
#